data_AF-A0A7J3PAM4-F1
#
_entry.id   AF-A0A7J3PAM4-F1
#
_cell.length_a   1.000
_cell.length_b   1.000
_cell.length_c   1.000
_cell.angle_alpha   90.00
_cell.angle_beta   90.00
_cell.angle_gamma   90.00
#
_symmetry.space_group_name_H-M   'P 1'
#
loop_
_entity.id
_entity.type
_entity.pdbx_description
1 polymer ?
#
loop_
_entity_poly.entity_id
_entity_poly.type
_entity_poly.pdbx_seq_one_letter_code
_entity_poly.pdbx_strand_id
1 'polypeptide(L)'
;MKPRKLRNRYVVFRFKGDPDTVYATLRSRLSYPHFLKPISHSGEVGVFRCAHLDLELVKKELAGMGAQVRGVSGTLRKARQKFLCG
;
A
#
# COMPACT_ATOMS: atom_id res chain seq x y z
N MET A 1 18.11 6.97 -22.86
CA MET A 1 16.80 6.51 -22.32
C MET A 1 16.22 7.59 -21.42
N LYS A 2 15.02 8.12 -21.67
CA LYS A 2 14.35 9.00 -20.70
C LYS A 2 14.03 8.17 -19.44
N PRO A 3 14.38 8.62 -18.23
CA PRO A 3 14.06 7.86 -17.01
C PRO A 3 12.54 7.70 -16.91
N ARG A 4 12.07 6.46 -16.77
CA ARG A 4 10.65 6.18 -16.53
C ARG A 4 10.26 6.91 -15.24
N LYS A 5 9.40 7.93 -15.34
CA LYS A 5 8.92 8.68 -14.17
C LYS A 5 8.37 7.70 -13.14
N LEU A 6 8.89 7.75 -11.92
CA LEU A 6 8.35 7.02 -10.77
C LEU A 6 6.88 7.43 -10.57
N ARG A 7 5.98 6.44 -10.63
CA ARG A 7 4.54 6.62 -10.41
C ARG A 7 4.16 6.09 -9.04
N ASN A 8 3.15 6.74 -8.46
CA ASN A 8 2.54 6.32 -7.20
C ASN A 8 1.49 5.24 -7.44
N ARG A 9 1.35 4.35 -6.46
CA ARG A 9 0.24 3.41 -6.35
C ARG A 9 -0.36 3.51 -4.97
N TYR A 10 -1.68 3.34 -4.90
CA TYR A 10 -2.44 3.27 -3.67
C TYR A 10 -2.83 1.82 -3.47
N VAL A 11 -2.43 1.26 -2.33
CA VAL A 11 -2.70 -0.13 -1.96
C VAL A 11 -3.73 -0.12 -0.85
N VAL A 12 -4.79 -0.90 -1.03
CA VAL A 12 -5.81 -1.16 -0.03
C VAL A 12 -5.62 -2.58 0.45
N PHE A 13 -5.50 -2.76 1.76
CA PHE A 13 -5.27 -4.07 2.38
C PHE A 13 -6.14 -4.23 3.61
N ARG A 14 -6.40 -5.49 3.97
CA ARG A 14 -7.04 -5.89 5.22
C ARG A 14 -6.02 -6.62 6.08
N PHE A 15 -5.93 -6.28 7.34
CA PHE A 15 -5.02 -6.88 8.31
C PHE A 15 -5.72 -6.97 9.66
N LYS A 16 -5.68 -8.14 10.30
CA LYS A 16 -6.36 -8.39 11.59
C LYS A 16 -5.63 -7.76 12.80
N GLY A 17 -4.46 -7.16 12.57
CA GLY A 17 -3.69 -6.42 13.58
C GLY A 17 -3.65 -4.93 13.30
N ASP A 18 -2.76 -4.23 13.99
CA ASP A 18 -2.55 -2.80 13.82
C ASP A 18 -1.91 -2.47 12.44
N PRO A 19 -2.58 -1.71 11.56
CA PRO A 19 -2.03 -1.26 10.29
C PRO A 19 -0.72 -0.47 10.40
N ASP A 20 -0.44 0.16 11.55
CA ASP A 20 0.81 0.89 11.75
C ASP A 20 2.02 -0.05 11.83
N THR A 21 1.83 -1.28 12.31
CA THR A 21 2.89 -2.33 12.31
C THR A 21 3.29 -2.70 10.87
N VAL A 22 2.30 -2.76 9.98
CA VAL A 22 2.54 -3.00 8.54
C VAL A 22 3.35 -1.85 7.95
N TYR A 23 3.00 -0.61 8.28
CA TYR A 23 3.71 0.56 7.80
C TYR A 23 5.18 0.59 8.26
N ALA A 24 5.43 0.32 9.54
CA ALA A 24 6.78 0.26 10.10
C ALA A 24 7.64 -0.80 9.41
N THR A 25 7.08 -1.99 9.17
CA THR A 25 7.75 -3.10 8.49
C THR A 25 8.07 -2.77 7.04
N LEU A 26 7.11 -2.19 6.30
CA LEU A 26 7.34 -1.79 4.91
C LEU A 26 8.41 -0.70 4.84
N ARG A 27 8.38 0.30 5.72
CA ARG A 27 9.30 1.44 5.69
C ARG A 27 10.77 1.03 5.75
N SER A 28 11.11 -0.06 6.46
CA SER A 28 12.48 -0.57 6.57
C SER A 28 12.93 -1.44 5.39
N ARG A 29 12.00 -1.92 4.55
CA ARG A 29 12.29 -2.89 3.47
C ARG A 29 12.18 -2.33 2.06
N LEU A 30 11.44 -1.23 1.85
CA LEU A 30 11.21 -0.70 0.50
C LEU A 30 12.44 0.01 -0.07
N SER A 31 12.59 -0.04 -1.40
CA SER A 31 13.64 0.68 -2.12
C SER A 31 13.37 2.18 -2.15
N TYR A 32 12.08 2.58 -2.15
CA TYR A 32 11.68 3.98 -2.17
C TYR A 32 10.76 4.33 -0.98
N PRO A 33 11.27 4.28 0.27
CA PRO A 33 10.45 4.41 1.47
C PRO A 33 9.82 5.80 1.63
N HIS A 34 10.36 6.84 1.00
CA HIS A 34 9.77 8.19 0.99
C HIS A 34 8.45 8.28 0.20
N PHE A 35 8.16 7.32 -0.68
CA PHE A 35 6.86 7.20 -1.32
C PHE A 35 5.81 6.56 -0.44
N LEU A 36 6.25 5.76 0.54
CA LEU A 36 5.40 5.13 1.53
C LEU A 36 4.75 6.21 2.39
N LYS A 37 3.42 6.34 2.30
CA LYS A 37 2.65 7.26 3.15
C LYS A 37 1.35 6.59 3.56
N PRO A 38 1.02 6.52 4.87
CA PRO A 38 -0.30 6.07 5.28
C PRO A 38 -1.30 7.14 4.84
N ILE A 39 -2.48 6.72 4.39
CA ILE A 39 -3.52 7.63 3.89
C ILE A 39 -4.75 7.58 4.79
N SER A 40 -5.15 6.38 5.19
CA SER A 40 -6.30 6.16 6.07
C SER A 40 -6.30 4.72 6.55
N HIS A 41 -6.83 4.47 7.73
CA HIS A 41 -7.19 3.14 8.18
C HIS A 41 -8.54 3.20 8.93
N SER A 42 -9.31 2.11 8.88
CA SER A 42 -10.57 1.93 9.62
C SER A 42 -10.72 0.47 9.97
N GLY A 43 -10.76 0.16 11.28
CA GLY A 43 -10.71 -1.21 11.78
C GLY A 43 -9.54 -1.99 11.18
N GLU A 44 -9.84 -3.15 10.59
CA GLU A 44 -8.86 -4.02 9.94
C GLU A 44 -8.44 -3.56 8.54
N VAL A 45 -8.89 -2.42 8.02
CA VAL A 45 -8.60 -1.99 6.64
C VAL A 45 -7.64 -0.81 6.64
N GLY A 46 -6.54 -0.94 5.91
CA GLY A 46 -5.54 0.11 5.73
C GLY A 46 -5.39 0.53 4.27
N VAL A 47 -5.02 1.80 4.08
CA VAL A 47 -4.63 2.36 2.79
C VAL A 47 -3.32 3.11 2.94
N PHE A 48 -2.35 2.77 2.10
CA PHE A 48 -1.13 3.56 1.94
C PHE A 48 -0.82 3.80 0.47
N ARG A 49 0.05 4.79 0.25
CA ARG A 49 0.67 5.08 -1.03
C ARG A 49 2.06 4.46 -1.06
N CYS A 50 2.51 3.91 -2.19
CA CYS A 50 3.89 3.44 -2.42
C CYS A 50 4.37 3.76 -3.84
N ALA A 51 5.65 3.55 -4.13
CA ALA A 51 6.16 3.59 -5.49
C ALA A 51 5.68 2.36 -6.28
N HIS A 52 5.40 2.51 -7.57
CA HIS A 52 4.97 1.37 -8.40
C HIS A 52 6.04 0.28 -8.53
N LEU A 53 7.33 0.65 -8.41
CA LEU A 53 8.45 -0.28 -8.46
C LEU A 53 8.50 -1.18 -7.22
N ASP A 54 8.07 -0.65 -6.08
CA ASP A 54 8.00 -1.39 -4.81
C ASP A 54 6.74 -2.27 -4.70
N LEU A 55 5.80 -2.22 -5.66
CA LEU A 55 4.48 -2.85 -5.51
C LEU A 55 4.57 -4.36 -5.28
N GLU A 56 5.44 -5.05 -6.01
CA GLU A 56 5.58 -6.50 -5.88
C GLU A 56 6.19 -6.89 -4.54
N LEU A 57 7.19 -6.11 -4.06
CA LEU A 57 7.75 -6.30 -2.72
C LEU A 57 6.69 -6.04 -1.64
N VAL A 58 5.95 -4.94 -1.76
CA VAL A 58 4.84 -4.60 -0.85
C VAL A 58 3.84 -5.76 -0.74
N LYS A 59 3.42 -6.34 -1.86
CA LYS A 59 2.48 -7.47 -1.85
C LYS A 59 3.05 -8.69 -1.13
N LYS A 60 4.34 -9.01 -1.35
CA LYS A 60 5.02 -10.12 -0.67
C LYS A 60 5.10 -9.90 0.83
N GLU A 61 5.49 -8.70 1.26
CA GLU A 61 5.57 -8.34 2.68
C GLU A 61 4.19 -8.40 3.35
N LEU A 62 3.17 -7.83 2.71
CA LEU A 62 1.79 -7.91 3.21
C LEU A 62 1.32 -9.36 3.36
N ALA A 63 1.57 -10.20 2.35
CA ALA A 63 1.23 -11.62 2.42
C ALA A 63 1.98 -12.34 3.54
N GLY A 64 3.28 -12.06 3.72
CA GLY A 64 4.09 -12.61 4.81
C GLY A 64 3.63 -12.19 6.20
N MET A 65 3.03 -11.00 6.33
CA MET A 65 2.39 -10.54 7.55
C MET A 65 0.97 -11.12 7.76
N GLY A 66 0.42 -11.87 6.80
CA GLY A 66 -0.97 -12.32 6.84
C GLY A 66 -1.99 -11.21 6.51
N ALA A 67 -1.55 -10.11 5.91
CA ALA A 67 -2.42 -9.07 5.38
C ALA A 67 -2.92 -9.44 3.98
N GLN A 68 -4.21 -9.25 3.74
CA GLN A 68 -4.85 -9.50 2.45
C GLN A 68 -4.92 -8.21 1.64
N VAL A 69 -4.29 -8.18 0.46
CA VAL A 69 -4.45 -7.06 -0.47
C VAL A 69 -5.85 -7.10 -1.08
N ARG A 70 -6.66 -6.06 -0.82
CA ARG A 70 -7.98 -5.86 -1.44
C ARG A 70 -7.85 -5.38 -2.88
N GLY A 71 -6.86 -4.53 -3.14
CA GLY A 71 -6.59 -4.04 -4.48
C GLY A 71 -5.60 -2.89 -4.55
N VAL A 72 -5.28 -2.51 -5.78
CA VAL A 72 -4.32 -1.45 -6.10
C VAL A 72 -4.94 -0.48 -7.10
N SER A 73 -4.69 0.81 -6.91
CA SER A 73 -5.14 1.88 -7.81
C SER A 73 -4.02 2.88 -8.11
N GLY A 74 -4.13 3.58 -9.23
CA GLY A 74 -3.27 4.74 -9.54
C GLY A 74 -3.63 6.00 -8.76
N THR A 75 -4.87 6.13 -8.29
CA THR A 75 -5.34 7.30 -7.54
C THR A 75 -6.15 6.90 -6.32
N LEU A 76 -6.08 7.71 -5.26
CA LEU A 76 -6.84 7.52 -4.03
C LEU A 76 -8.35 7.51 -4.28
N ARG A 77 -8.85 8.42 -5.12
CA ARG A 77 -10.28 8.51 -5.46
C ARG A 77 -10.82 7.18 -5.99
N LYS A 78 -10.10 6.58 -6.95
CA LYS A 78 -10.47 5.27 -7.51
C LYS A 78 -10.27 4.13 -6.51
N ALA A 79 -9.28 4.21 -5.61
CA ALA A 79 -9.08 3.21 -4.56
C ALA A 79 -10.28 3.18 -3.59
N ARG A 80 -10.72 4.36 -3.14
CA ARG A 80 -11.89 4.50 -2.26
C ARG A 80 -13.16 3.96 -2.93
N GLN A 81 -13.44 4.44 -4.15
CA GLN A 81 -14.63 4.02 -4.90
C GLN A 81 -14.71 2.50 -5.14
N LYS A 82 -13.57 1.85 -5.39
CA LYS A 82 -13.55 0.41 -5.73
C LYS A 82 -13.50 -0.52 -4.54
N PHE A 83 -12.86 -0.10 -3.45
CA PHE A 83 -12.46 -1.01 -2.37
C PHE A 83 -12.92 -0.59 -0.98
N LEU A 84 -13.43 0.63 -0.81
CA LEU A 84 -13.86 1.16 0.49
C LEU A 84 -15.32 1.65 0.51
N CYS A 85 -15.87 2.07 -0.63
CA CYS A 85 -17.29 2.36 -0.77
C CYS A 85 -18.01 1.07 -1.19
N GLY A 86 -18.48 0.32 -0.21
CA GLY A 86 -19.45 -0.76 -0.34
C GLY A 86 -20.64 -0.44 0.53
#